data_AF-A0ABD5WM99-F1
#
_entry.id   AF-A0ABD5WM99-F1
#
_cell.length_a   1.000
_cell.length_b   1.000
_cell.length_c   1.000
_cell.angle_alpha   90.00
_cell.angle_beta   90.00
_cell.angle_gamma   90.00
#
_symmetry.space_group_name_H-M   'P 1'
#
loop_
_entity.id
_entity.type
_entity.pdbx_description
1 polymer ?
#
loop_
_entity_poly.entity_id
_entity_poly.type
_entity_poly.pdbx_seq_one_letter_code
_entity_poly.pdbx_strand_id
1 'polypeptide(L)'
;MEDSGGPTVGSQAPAFTAPLAAPDGSVSEVSLSSLLSDGAVLLVFQPTDFELETFAERHALGKYDWFSADDRLRVVGVNRARPRTNQEFVDYLDVTFPFCSDRDLSIAKSYGLTYRAFGLALRARRACFFVDEDGIVRYRWMADLDRSSRARHQIHDLYEVVMDVIGRPETESFGFA
;
A
#
# COMPACT_ATOMS: atom_id res chain seq x y z
N MET A 1 3.90 21.77 -13.51
CA MET A 1 3.56 20.58 -12.70
C MET A 1 2.48 19.86 -13.46
N GLU A 2 2.86 18.91 -14.32
CA GLU A 2 1.87 18.05 -14.96
C GLU A 2 1.19 17.23 -13.86
N ASP A 3 -0.12 17.34 -13.84
CA ASP A 3 -1.01 16.55 -13.02
C ASP A 3 -0.67 15.07 -13.26
N SER A 4 0.02 14.45 -12.29
CA SER A 4 0.34 13.03 -12.35
C SER A 4 -1.00 12.28 -12.40
N GLY A 5 -1.39 11.79 -13.58
CA GLY A 5 -2.72 11.28 -13.94
C GLY A 5 -3.19 10.01 -13.22
N GLY A 6 -2.83 9.86 -11.94
CA GLY A 6 -3.39 8.91 -11.01
C GLY A 6 -4.63 9.46 -10.29
N PRO A 7 -5.34 8.62 -9.52
CA PRO A 7 -6.61 8.98 -8.91
C PRO A 7 -6.43 10.06 -7.83
N THR A 8 -7.43 10.91 -7.68
CA THR A 8 -7.53 11.93 -6.63
C THR A 8 -8.43 11.44 -5.50
N VAL A 9 -8.32 12.06 -4.32
CA VAL A 9 -9.29 11.82 -3.25
C VAL A 9 -10.71 12.15 -3.76
N GLY A 10 -11.67 11.27 -3.48
CA GLY A 10 -13.04 11.34 -3.98
C GLY A 10 -13.29 10.70 -5.35
N SER A 11 -12.25 10.22 -6.03
CA SER A 11 -12.38 9.52 -7.32
C SER A 11 -12.37 8.00 -7.17
N GLN A 12 -12.86 7.28 -8.17
CA GLN A 12 -12.79 5.82 -8.21
C GLN A 12 -11.33 5.37 -8.33
N ALA A 13 -10.94 4.42 -7.50
CA ALA A 13 -9.65 3.76 -7.59
C ALA A 13 -9.55 2.95 -8.90
N PRO A 14 -8.45 3.06 -9.67
CA PRO A 14 -8.24 2.27 -10.87
C PRO A 14 -8.29 0.77 -10.56
N ALA A 15 -9.12 0.05 -11.33
CA ALA A 15 -9.22 -1.39 -11.23
C ALA A 15 -7.91 -2.07 -11.68
N PHE A 16 -7.60 -3.18 -11.04
CA PHE A 16 -6.51 -4.07 -11.44
C PHE A 16 -6.85 -5.52 -11.09
N THR A 17 -6.13 -6.43 -11.75
CA THR A 17 -6.03 -7.84 -11.37
C THR A 17 -4.55 -8.19 -11.33
N ALA A 18 -4.09 -8.85 -10.26
CA ALA A 18 -2.70 -9.25 -10.11
C ALA A 18 -2.55 -10.51 -9.25
N PRO A 19 -1.43 -11.25 -9.42
CA PRO A 19 -1.03 -12.26 -8.47
C PRO A 19 -0.70 -11.65 -7.12
N LEU A 20 -1.34 -12.13 -6.06
CA LEU A 20 -1.11 -11.79 -4.66
C LEU A 20 -0.30 -12.91 -4.00
N ALA A 21 0.86 -12.56 -3.44
CA ALA A 21 1.64 -13.43 -2.59
C ALA A 21 1.22 -13.19 -1.13
N ALA A 22 0.64 -14.21 -0.48
CA ALA A 22 0.22 -14.14 0.91
C ALA A 22 1.34 -14.57 1.87
N PRO A 23 1.39 -14.09 3.13
CA PRO A 23 2.47 -14.41 4.06
C PRO A 23 2.68 -15.90 4.34
N ASP A 24 1.69 -16.75 4.06
CA ASP A 24 1.77 -18.21 4.22
C ASP A 24 2.48 -18.92 3.05
N GLY A 25 3.02 -18.18 2.09
CA GLY A 25 3.66 -18.73 0.89
C GLY A 25 2.72 -18.95 -0.29
N SER A 26 1.40 -18.84 -0.10
CA SER A 26 0.43 -19.07 -1.17
C SER A 26 0.40 -17.91 -2.17
N VAL A 27 -0.02 -18.25 -3.41
CA VAL A 27 -0.20 -17.26 -4.48
C VAL A 27 -1.58 -17.45 -5.08
N SER A 28 -2.36 -16.38 -5.10
CA SER A 28 -3.70 -16.34 -5.70
C SER A 28 -3.81 -15.17 -6.67
N GLU A 29 -4.79 -15.22 -7.58
CA GLU A 29 -5.13 -14.06 -8.40
C GLU A 29 -6.22 -13.25 -7.68
N VAL A 30 -6.00 -11.94 -7.53
CA VAL A 30 -6.97 -11.05 -6.90
C VAL A 30 -7.23 -9.84 -7.77
N SER A 31 -8.44 -9.30 -7.67
CA SER A 31 -8.84 -8.02 -8.24
C SER A 31 -9.01 -6.98 -7.15
N LEU A 32 -8.93 -5.69 -7.48
CA LEU A 32 -9.28 -4.64 -6.51
C LEU A 32 -10.72 -4.82 -5.98
N SER A 33 -11.67 -5.18 -6.84
CA SER A 33 -13.07 -5.40 -6.43
C SER A 33 -13.21 -6.56 -5.44
N SER A 34 -12.48 -7.67 -5.63
CA SER A 34 -12.47 -8.76 -4.64
C SER A 34 -11.72 -8.38 -3.37
N LEU A 35 -10.78 -7.43 -3.44
CA LEU A 35 -10.14 -6.86 -2.27
C LEU A 35 -11.06 -5.86 -1.52
N LEU A 36 -12.08 -5.33 -2.16
CA LEU A 36 -13.04 -4.41 -1.54
C LEU A 36 -14.28 -5.11 -1.00
N SER A 37 -14.60 -6.32 -1.48
CA SER A 37 -15.75 -7.10 -0.99
C SER A 37 -15.65 -7.54 0.47
N ASP A 38 -14.42 -7.61 1.00
CA ASP A 38 -14.16 -8.05 2.38
C ASP A 38 -13.79 -6.87 3.30
N GLY A 39 -13.86 -5.63 2.81
CA GLY A 39 -13.55 -4.42 3.58
C GLY A 39 -12.76 -3.38 2.80
N ALA A 40 -12.49 -2.24 3.43
CA ALA A 40 -11.66 -1.18 2.85
C ALA A 40 -10.21 -1.65 2.62
N VAL A 41 -9.49 -1.01 1.70
CA VAL A 41 -8.13 -1.43 1.31
C VAL A 41 -7.14 -0.28 1.42
N LEU A 42 -6.02 -0.53 2.09
CA LEU A 42 -4.84 0.32 2.05
C LEU A 42 -3.80 -0.29 1.10
N LEU A 43 -3.66 0.31 -0.08
CA LEU A 43 -2.62 -0.05 -1.05
C LEU A 43 -1.31 0.64 -0.68
N VAL A 44 -0.24 -0.13 -0.50
CA VAL A 44 1.11 0.36 -0.17
C VAL A 44 2.06 0.05 -1.31
N PHE A 45 2.40 1.07 -2.10
CA PHE A 45 3.33 0.94 -3.23
C PHE A 45 4.77 1.10 -2.75
N GLN A 46 5.60 0.09 -3.01
CA GLN A 46 7.01 0.06 -2.61
C GLN A 46 7.89 -0.35 -3.81
N PRO A 47 9.02 0.33 -4.08
CA PRO A 47 9.97 -0.11 -5.08
C PRO A 47 10.63 -1.44 -4.64
N THR A 48 11.04 -2.25 -5.62
CA THR A 48 11.74 -3.51 -5.38
C THR A 48 13.26 -3.29 -5.45
N ASP A 49 13.79 -2.40 -4.61
CA ASP A 49 15.23 -2.13 -4.52
C ASP A 49 15.80 -2.49 -3.14
N PHE A 50 16.06 -3.80 -2.96
CA PHE A 50 16.73 -4.38 -1.78
C PHE A 50 18.05 -3.70 -1.38
N GLU A 51 18.70 -2.95 -2.29
CA GLU A 51 20.02 -2.35 -2.10
C GLU A 51 20.02 -1.05 -1.26
N LEU A 52 18.86 -0.48 -0.92
CA LEU A 52 18.78 0.80 -0.20
C LEU A 52 17.91 0.77 1.06
N GLU A 53 17.54 -0.42 1.52
CA GLU A 53 16.56 -0.57 2.58
C GLU A 53 17.18 -0.48 3.98
N THR A 54 17.28 0.75 4.48
CA THR A 54 17.72 1.03 5.86
C THR A 54 16.69 0.52 6.89
N PHE A 55 17.09 0.33 8.15
CA PHE A 55 16.19 0.05 9.29
C PHE A 55 14.95 0.96 9.33
N ALA A 56 15.08 2.19 8.85
CA ALA A 56 13.97 3.15 8.76
C ALA A 56 12.84 2.68 7.84
N GLU A 57 13.13 1.88 6.81
CA GLU A 57 12.14 1.39 5.85
C GLU A 57 11.35 0.21 6.40
N ARG A 58 12.02 -0.73 7.06
CA ARG A 58 11.36 -1.77 7.87
C ARG A 58 10.42 -1.15 8.90
N HIS A 59 10.91 -0.15 9.64
CA HIS A 59 10.10 0.53 10.63
C HIS A 59 8.96 1.37 10.03
N ALA A 60 9.09 1.87 8.79
CA ALA A 60 8.02 2.60 8.12
C ALA A 60 6.93 1.67 7.61
N LEU A 61 7.30 0.52 7.03
CA LEU A 61 6.35 -0.46 6.51
C LEU A 61 5.64 -1.22 7.63
N GLY A 62 6.34 -1.60 8.70
CA GLY A 62 5.73 -2.23 9.88
C GLY A 62 4.75 -1.32 10.64
N LYS A 63 4.70 -0.01 10.37
CA LYS A 63 3.62 0.84 10.90
C LYS A 63 2.30 0.62 10.20
N TYR A 64 2.31 0.11 8.96
CA TYR A 64 1.07 -0.25 8.27
C TYR A 64 0.45 -1.52 8.84
N ASP A 65 1.23 -2.43 9.43
CA ASP A 65 0.72 -3.63 10.10
C ASP A 65 -0.29 -3.32 11.21
N TRP A 66 -0.19 -2.14 11.85
CA TRP A 66 -1.20 -1.70 12.82
C TRP A 66 -2.61 -1.64 12.22
N PHE A 67 -2.72 -1.29 10.93
CA PHE A 67 -3.99 -1.26 10.23
C PHE A 67 -4.52 -2.66 9.90
N SER A 68 -3.64 -3.66 9.78
CA SER A 68 -4.03 -5.05 9.56
C SER A 68 -4.67 -5.71 10.79
N ALA A 69 -4.68 -5.04 11.95
CA ALA A 69 -5.32 -5.53 13.16
C ALA A 69 -6.85 -5.33 13.17
N ASP A 70 -7.40 -4.51 12.27
CA ASP A 70 -8.84 -4.30 12.11
C ASP A 70 -9.31 -5.05 10.88
N ASP A 71 -10.18 -6.06 11.05
CA ASP A 71 -10.66 -6.91 9.96
C ASP A 71 -11.44 -6.14 8.87
N ARG A 72 -11.86 -4.90 9.15
CA ARG A 72 -12.55 -4.01 8.20
C ARG A 72 -11.58 -3.31 7.24
N LEU A 73 -10.27 -3.43 7.47
CA LEU A 73 -9.22 -2.81 6.66
C LEU A 73 -8.15 -3.84 6.27
N ARG A 74 -7.98 -4.02 4.97
CA ARG A 74 -6.90 -4.84 4.42
C ARG A 74 -5.75 -3.99 3.94
N VAL A 75 -4.55 -4.29 4.43
CA VAL A 75 -3.32 -3.73 3.88
C VAL A 75 -2.83 -4.64 2.75
N VAL A 76 -2.49 -4.06 1.60
CA VAL A 76 -1.95 -4.81 0.45
C VAL A 76 -0.77 -4.05 -0.12
N GLY A 77 0.40 -4.69 -0.11
CA GLY A 77 1.59 -4.18 -0.76
C GLY A 77 1.52 -4.33 -2.27
N VAL A 78 2.12 -3.41 -3.02
CA VAL A 78 2.24 -3.48 -4.48
C VAL A 78 3.67 -3.14 -4.89
N ASN A 79 4.32 -4.05 -5.61
CA ASN A 79 5.68 -3.82 -6.11
C ASN A 79 5.93 -4.60 -7.41
N ARG A 80 7.11 -4.42 -8.00
CA ARG A 80 7.49 -5.10 -9.26
C ARG A 80 8.03 -6.51 -9.05
N ALA A 81 8.10 -7.02 -7.82
CA ALA A 81 8.72 -8.32 -7.57
C ALA A 81 7.88 -9.45 -8.18
N ARG A 82 8.47 -10.65 -8.25
CA ARG A 82 7.71 -11.87 -8.57
C ARG A 82 7.04 -12.37 -7.28
N PRO A 83 5.98 -13.20 -7.35
CA PRO A 83 5.32 -13.69 -6.14
C PRO A 83 6.29 -14.37 -5.16
N ARG A 84 7.22 -15.19 -5.66
CA ARG A 84 8.27 -15.80 -4.84
C ARG A 84 9.21 -14.78 -4.18
N THR A 85 9.58 -13.72 -4.89
CA THR A 85 10.42 -12.64 -4.33
C THR A 85 9.64 -11.83 -3.31
N ASN A 86 8.32 -11.70 -3.45
CA ASN A 86 7.47 -11.06 -2.45
C ASN A 86 7.43 -11.87 -1.14
N GLN A 87 7.48 -13.19 -1.18
CA GLN A 87 7.60 -14.00 0.04
C GLN A 87 8.89 -13.65 0.81
N GLU A 88 10.01 -13.67 0.10
CA GLU A 88 11.30 -13.27 0.67
C GLU A 88 11.28 -11.82 1.15
N PHE A 89 10.52 -10.94 0.49
CA PHE A 89 10.36 -9.54 0.86
C PHE A 89 9.53 -9.34 2.14
N VAL A 90 8.44 -10.09 2.29
CA VAL A 90 7.58 -10.09 3.48
C VAL A 90 8.39 -10.55 4.70
N ASP A 91 9.06 -11.70 4.58
CA ASP A 91 9.94 -12.22 5.62
C ASP A 91 11.09 -11.26 5.94
N TYR A 92 11.70 -10.69 4.89
CA TYR A 92 12.80 -9.76 5.07
C TYR A 92 12.34 -8.51 5.80
N LEU A 93 11.20 -7.92 5.44
CA LEU A 93 10.74 -6.67 6.03
C LEU A 93 10.05 -6.82 7.39
N ASP A 94 9.74 -8.05 7.81
CA ASP A 94 8.99 -8.34 9.03
C ASP A 94 7.61 -7.66 9.01
N VAL A 95 6.89 -7.84 7.90
CA VAL A 95 5.52 -7.34 7.70
C VAL A 95 4.54 -8.50 7.59
N THR A 96 3.28 -8.27 7.95
CA THR A 96 2.25 -9.33 8.03
C THR A 96 1.22 -9.27 6.90
N PHE A 97 1.32 -8.31 5.99
CA PHE A 97 0.37 -8.14 4.89
C PHE A 97 0.86 -8.70 3.55
N PRO A 98 -0.06 -9.13 2.66
CA PRO A 98 0.27 -9.72 1.37
C PRO A 98 0.73 -8.69 0.33
N PHE A 99 1.38 -9.15 -0.74
CA PHE A 99 1.88 -8.28 -1.83
C PHE A 99 1.42 -8.71 -3.23
N CYS A 100 0.82 -7.78 -3.96
CA CYS A 100 0.55 -7.90 -5.39
C CYS A 100 1.84 -7.76 -6.22
N SER A 101 2.01 -8.63 -7.22
CA SER A 101 3.09 -8.57 -8.20
C SER A 101 2.72 -7.75 -9.44
N ASP A 102 3.14 -6.49 -9.47
CA ASP A 102 2.99 -5.53 -10.57
C ASP A 102 4.21 -5.55 -11.52
N ARG A 103 4.43 -6.70 -12.17
CA ARG A 103 5.67 -7.01 -12.93
C ARG A 103 5.99 -6.02 -14.05
N ASP A 104 4.96 -5.50 -14.70
CA ASP A 104 5.04 -4.58 -15.83
C ASP A 104 4.79 -3.11 -15.43
N LEU A 105 4.56 -2.85 -14.14
CA LEU A 105 4.22 -1.54 -13.57
C LEU A 105 2.88 -0.98 -14.08
N SER A 106 1.97 -1.83 -14.56
CA SER A 106 0.65 -1.42 -15.06
C SER A 106 -0.21 -0.83 -13.94
N ILE A 107 -0.17 -1.40 -12.73
CA ILE A 107 -0.89 -0.87 -11.56
C ILE A 107 -0.27 0.45 -11.13
N ALA A 108 1.05 0.49 -10.91
CA ALA A 108 1.74 1.72 -10.56
C ALA A 108 1.50 2.82 -11.60
N LYS A 109 1.39 2.48 -12.88
CA LYS A 109 1.11 3.43 -13.95
C LYS A 109 -0.31 3.99 -13.87
N SER A 110 -1.33 3.15 -13.65
CA SER A 110 -2.72 3.62 -13.52
C SER A 110 -2.93 4.50 -12.28
N TYR A 111 -2.08 4.33 -11.26
CA TYR A 111 -2.04 5.19 -10.07
C TYR A 111 -1.13 6.41 -10.22
N GLY A 112 -0.55 6.66 -11.40
CA GLY A 112 0.29 7.85 -11.65
C GLY A 112 1.65 7.82 -10.93
N LEU A 113 2.13 6.64 -10.57
CA LEU A 113 3.33 6.45 -9.72
C LEU A 113 4.59 6.12 -10.51
N THR A 114 4.52 5.95 -11.82
CA THR A 114 5.70 5.57 -12.60
C THR A 114 6.58 6.76 -12.94
N TYR A 115 7.89 6.55 -12.91
CA TYR A 115 8.90 7.51 -13.36
C TYR A 115 10.07 6.78 -14.02
N ARG A 116 10.89 7.52 -14.79
CA ARG A 116 12.12 6.97 -15.41
C ARG A 116 13.35 7.36 -14.60
N ALA A 117 13.91 6.42 -13.86
CA ALA A 117 15.20 6.58 -13.20
C ALA A 117 16.32 6.68 -14.24
N PHE A 118 17.16 7.71 -14.13
CA PHE A 118 18.22 8.04 -15.09
C PHE A 118 17.72 8.15 -16.55
N GLY A 119 16.43 8.46 -16.76
CA GLY A 119 15.82 8.52 -18.09
C GLY A 119 15.57 7.16 -18.78
N LEU A 120 16.08 6.05 -18.24
CA LEU A 120 16.00 4.73 -18.88
C LEU A 120 15.03 3.78 -18.18
N ALA A 121 15.21 3.56 -16.88
CA ALA A 121 14.56 2.47 -16.16
C ALA A 121 13.21 2.92 -15.58
N LEU A 122 12.11 2.29 -16.02
CA LEU A 122 10.80 2.51 -15.42
C LEU A 122 10.78 1.95 -13.99
N ARG A 123 10.39 2.79 -13.04
CA ARG A 123 10.25 2.46 -11.61
C ARG A 123 8.94 3.02 -11.07
N ALA A 124 8.45 2.44 -9.97
CA ALA A 124 7.33 2.99 -9.21
C ALA A 124 7.85 3.87 -8.06
N ARG A 125 7.13 4.97 -7.78
CA ARG A 125 7.31 5.79 -6.58
C ARG A 125 6.74 5.06 -5.36
N ARG A 126 7.29 5.38 -4.18
CA ARG A 126 6.64 5.04 -2.91
C ARG A 126 5.35 5.85 -2.80
N ALA A 127 4.28 5.19 -2.40
CA ALA A 127 2.98 5.82 -2.23
C ALA A 127 2.06 4.95 -1.38
N CYS A 128 0.99 5.54 -0.85
CA CYS A 128 -0.12 4.78 -0.33
C CYS A 128 -1.46 5.40 -0.72
N PHE A 129 -2.45 4.54 -0.90
CA PHE A 129 -3.82 4.91 -1.22
C PHE A 129 -4.76 4.15 -0.29
N PHE A 130 -5.60 4.86 0.43
CA PHE A 130 -6.70 4.26 1.18
C PHE A 130 -7.96 4.35 0.32
N VAL A 131 -8.58 3.20 0.08
CA VAL A 131 -9.75 3.02 -0.76
C VAL A 131 -10.85 2.41 0.11
N ASP A 132 -12.01 3.05 0.16
CA ASP A 132 -13.15 2.51 0.89
C ASP A 132 -13.85 1.36 0.13
N GLU A 133 -14.83 0.72 0.76
CA GLU A 133 -15.58 -0.42 0.21
C GLU A 133 -16.31 -0.09 -1.11
N ASP A 134 -16.68 1.17 -1.33
CA ASP A 134 -17.29 1.66 -2.58
C ASP A 134 -16.26 1.85 -3.71
N GLY A 135 -14.97 1.67 -3.41
CA GLY A 135 -13.87 1.86 -4.33
C GLY A 135 -13.45 3.31 -4.51
N ILE A 136 -13.83 4.20 -3.59
CA ILE A 136 -13.47 5.62 -3.61
C ILE A 136 -12.16 5.82 -2.86
N VAL A 137 -11.23 6.55 -3.48
CA VAL A 137 -9.99 6.95 -2.83
C VAL A 137 -10.30 7.97 -1.74
N ARG A 138 -10.04 7.62 -0.49
CA ARG A 138 -10.24 8.48 0.69
C ARG A 138 -8.96 9.16 1.16
N TYR A 139 -7.82 8.53 0.90
CA TYR A 139 -6.50 9.12 1.17
C TYR A 139 -5.53 8.78 0.05
N ARG A 140 -4.62 9.71 -0.25
CA ARG A 140 -3.51 9.55 -1.19
C ARG A 140 -2.27 10.21 -0.63
N TRP A 141 -1.17 9.48 -0.63
CA TRP A 141 0.16 10.04 -0.47
C TRP A 141 1.14 9.47 -1.50
N MET A 142 2.08 10.29 -1.95
CA MET A 142 3.16 9.88 -2.85
C MET A 142 4.47 10.53 -2.40
N ALA A 143 5.55 9.75 -2.35
CA ALA A 143 6.88 10.27 -2.03
C ALA A 143 7.40 11.15 -3.15
N ASP A 144 8.05 12.26 -2.79
CA ASP A 144 8.82 13.06 -3.75
C ASP A 144 9.97 12.24 -4.34
N LEU A 145 10.35 12.59 -5.57
CA LEU A 145 11.49 11.96 -6.25
C LEU A 145 12.84 12.39 -5.65
N ASP A 146 12.84 13.46 -4.85
CA ASP A 146 14.01 13.88 -4.08
C ASP A 146 14.11 13.04 -2.80
N ARG A 147 15.20 12.27 -2.71
CA ARG A 147 15.55 11.37 -1.62
C ARG A 147 15.68 12.07 -0.25
N SER A 148 15.70 13.40 -0.22
CA SER A 148 15.88 14.19 0.99
C SER A 148 14.59 14.47 1.79
N SER A 149 13.40 14.25 1.21
CA SER A 149 12.15 14.50 1.93
C SER A 149 11.93 13.42 2.99
N ARG A 150 12.00 13.85 4.26
CA ARG A 150 11.80 13.02 5.44
C ARG A 150 10.39 12.44 5.37
N ALA A 151 10.26 11.11 5.34
CA ALA A 151 9.01 10.36 5.50
C ALA A 151 8.39 10.49 6.91
N ARG A 152 8.49 11.66 7.54
CA ARG A 152 7.98 11.95 8.87
C ARG A 152 6.67 12.75 8.72
N HIS A 153 5.59 12.16 9.26
CA HIS A 153 4.24 12.71 9.48
C HIS A 153 3.12 12.43 8.45
N GLN A 154 3.04 11.24 7.83
CA GLN A 154 1.82 10.86 7.07
C GLN A 154 0.92 9.84 7.77
N ILE A 155 1.48 9.00 8.63
CA ILE A 155 0.70 7.89 9.22
C ILE A 155 -0.37 8.39 10.18
N HIS A 156 -0.17 9.55 10.82
CA HIS A 156 -1.22 10.15 11.65
C HIS A 156 -2.40 10.63 10.80
N ASP A 157 -2.15 11.37 9.72
CA ASP A 157 -3.21 11.84 8.82
C ASP A 157 -3.95 10.65 8.18
N LEU A 158 -3.22 9.62 7.76
CA LEU A 158 -3.81 8.37 7.29
C LEU A 158 -4.67 7.72 8.37
N TYR A 159 -4.19 7.64 9.61
CA TYR A 159 -4.95 7.06 10.72
C TYR A 159 -6.26 7.81 10.97
N GLU A 160 -6.23 9.14 11.02
CA GLU A 160 -7.44 9.94 11.21
C GLU A 160 -8.45 9.71 10.07
N VAL A 161 -8.00 9.69 8.81
CA VAL A 161 -8.89 9.42 7.66
C VAL A 161 -9.44 7.99 7.70
N VAL A 162 -8.63 7.00 8.05
CA VAL A 162 -9.11 5.62 8.21
C VAL A 162 -10.18 5.58 9.29
N MET A 163 -9.92 6.14 10.47
CA MET A 163 -10.86 6.15 11.59
C MET A 163 -12.15 6.93 11.29
N ASP A 164 -12.11 7.97 10.46
CA ASP A 164 -13.30 8.70 10.01
C ASP A 164 -14.17 7.85 9.07
N VAL A 165 -13.54 7.05 8.21
CA VAL A 165 -14.24 6.23 7.20
C VAL A 165 -14.75 4.91 7.77
N ILE A 166 -13.90 4.13 8.44
CA ILE A 166 -14.29 2.82 8.98
C ILE A 166 -14.87 2.92 10.39
N GLY A 167 -14.76 4.09 11.05
CA GLY A 167 -15.15 4.29 12.43
C GLY A 167 -14.08 3.81 13.42
N ARG A 168 -13.96 4.49 14.55
CA ARG A 168 -13.03 4.09 15.61
C ARG A 168 -13.46 2.74 16.20
N PRO A 169 -12.53 1.79 16.42
CA PRO A 169 -12.87 0.57 17.14
C PRO A 169 -13.45 0.98 18.51
N GLU A 170 -14.56 0.36 18.89
CA GLU A 170 -15.10 0.54 20.23
C GLU A 170 -13.95 0.21 21.19
N THR A 171 -13.59 1.18 22.03
CA THR A 171 -12.63 0.89 23.09
C THR A 171 -13.32 -0.13 23.96
N GLU A 172 -12.92 -1.40 23.87
CA GLU A 172 -13.29 -2.37 24.88
C GLU A 172 -12.88 -1.73 26.20
N SER A 173 -13.89 -1.27 26.94
CA SER A 173 -13.73 -0.92 28.33
C SER A 173 -13.31 -2.23 28.98
N PHE A 174 -12.00 -2.48 29.07
CA PHE A 174 -11.44 -3.50 29.92
C PHE A 174 -11.96 -3.18 31.33
N GLY A 175 -13.08 -3.80 31.66
CA GLY A 175 -13.69 -3.73 32.97
C GLY A 175 -12.72 -4.38 33.92
N PHE A 176 -11.92 -3.55 34.58
CA PHE A 176 -11.32 -3.92 35.85
C PHE A 176 -12.47 -3.99 36.86
N ALA A 177 -13.14 -5.14 36.91
CA ALA A 177 -14.05 -5.55 37.96
C ALA A 177 -13.33 -6.54 38.88
#